data_AF-A0A9W5K8Q9-F1
#
_entry.id   AF-A0A9W5K8Q9-F1
#
_cell.length_a   1.000
_cell.length_b   1.000
_cell.length_c   1.000
_cell.angle_alpha   90.00
_cell.angle_beta   90.00
_cell.angle_gamma   90.00
#
_symmetry.space_group_name_H-M   'P 1'
#
loop_
_entity.id
_entity.type
_entity.pdbx_description
1 polymer ?
#
loop_
_entity_poly.entity_id
_entity_poly.type
_entity_poly.pdbx_seq_one_letter_code
_entity_poly.pdbx_strand_id
1 'polypeptide(L)' 'MHKDETIDIYEKLPANIVLLRATVPQVWADYRDKTVNVFKEKTDSIVKVIPDTTHMLHWDKPEIVIVEIKNNCS' A
#
# COMPACT_ATOMS: atom_id res chain seq x y z
N MET A 1 -12.97 -19.40 6.23
CA MET A 1 -12.24 -18.37 5.46
C MET A 1 -12.66 -17.02 6.02
N HIS A 2 -11.87 -16.47 6.94
CA HIS A 2 -12.13 -15.19 7.60
C HIS A 2 -11.96 -14.06 6.60
N LYS A 3 -13.08 -13.46 6.16
CA LYS A 3 -13.10 -12.52 5.04
C LYS A 3 -12.69 -11.09 5.42
N ASP A 4 -12.71 -10.74 6.71
CA ASP A 4 -12.57 -9.33 7.16
C ASP A 4 -11.57 -9.12 8.33
N GLU A 5 -10.74 -10.10 8.69
CA GLU A 5 -9.80 -9.99 9.83
C GLU A 5 -8.80 -8.82 9.71
N THR A 6 -8.45 -8.41 8.49
CA THR A 6 -7.51 -7.29 8.29
C THR A 6 -8.14 -5.93 8.54
N ILE A 7 -9.47 -5.80 8.45
CA ILE A 7 -10.15 -4.52 8.70
C ILE A 7 -10.12 -4.19 10.19
N ASP A 8 -10.29 -5.20 11.05
CA ASP A 8 -10.33 -5.05 12.50
C ASP A 8 -8.99 -4.59 13.12
N ILE A 9 -7.87 -4.72 12.38
CA ILE A 9 -6.58 -4.22 12.82
C ILE A 9 -6.28 -2.80 12.36
N TYR A 10 -7.01 -2.26 11.38
CA TYR A 10 -6.73 -0.93 10.83
C TYR A 10 -6.88 0.17 11.88
N GLU A 11 -7.84 0.03 12.79
CA GLU A 11 -8.03 0.95 13.91
C GLU A 11 -6.89 0.89 14.95
N LYS A 12 -6.08 -0.18 14.92
CA LYS A 12 -4.94 -0.38 15.83
C LYS A 12 -3.60 0.03 15.20
N LEU A 13 -3.61 0.38 13.92
CA LEU A 13 -2.40 0.77 13.22
C LEU A 13 -1.95 2.16 13.68
N PRO A 14 -0.62 2.41 13.74
CA PRO A 14 -0.10 3.74 14.04
C PRO A 14 -0.50 4.76 12.97
N ALA A 15 -0.55 6.03 13.36
CA ALA A 15 -0.70 7.13 12.41
C ALA A 15 0.52 7.24 11.47
N ASN A 16 0.36 7.95 10.35
CA ASN A 16 1.43 8.25 9.36
C ASN A 16 1.97 7.02 8.61
N ILE A 17 1.10 6.08 8.22
CA ILE A 17 1.52 4.98 7.34
C ILE A 17 1.55 5.47 5.89
N VAL A 18 2.63 5.12 5.19
CA VAL A 18 2.74 5.24 3.74
C VAL A 18 2.67 3.86 3.12
N LEU A 19 1.67 3.63 2.27
CA LEU A 19 1.50 2.39 1.51
C LEU A 19 1.95 2.61 0.06
N LEU A 20 2.94 1.84 -0.39
CA LEU A 20 3.34 1.81 -1.80
C LEU A 20 2.59 0.67 -2.51
N ARG A 21 1.83 1.00 -3.57
CA ARG A 21 0.97 0.06 -4.29
C ARG A 21 1.46 -0.21 -5.71
N ALA A 22 1.72 -1.47 -6.00
CA ALA A 22 2.08 -1.98 -7.32
C ALA A 22 0.92 -1.98 -8.33
N THR A 23 1.23 -2.02 -9.63
CA THR A 23 0.24 -1.98 -10.72
C THR A 23 0.18 -3.26 -11.57
N VAL A 24 1.13 -4.19 -11.43
CA VAL A 24 1.22 -5.42 -12.23
C VAL A 24 0.91 -6.67 -11.38
N PRO A 25 0.13 -7.63 -11.89
CA PRO A 25 -0.57 -7.60 -13.19
C PRO A 25 -1.82 -6.72 -13.14
N GLN A 26 -2.21 -6.18 -14.29
CA GLN A 26 -3.34 -5.25 -14.43
C GLN A 26 -4.70 -5.91 -14.13
N VAL A 27 -4.81 -7.23 -14.31
CA VAL A 27 -6.04 -7.99 -13.98
C VAL A 27 -6.49 -7.84 -12.51
N TRP A 28 -5.57 -7.43 -11.62
CA TRP A 28 -5.85 -7.21 -10.20
C TRP A 28 -6.07 -5.73 -9.86
N ALA A 29 -6.13 -4.83 -10.85
CA ALA A 29 -6.27 -3.39 -10.61
C ALA A 29 -7.50 -3.10 -9.74
N ASP A 30 -8.70 -3.49 -10.19
CA ASP A 30 -9.97 -3.24 -9.50
C ASP A 30 -9.97 -3.79 -8.06
N TYR A 31 -9.45 -5.01 -7.87
CA TYR A 31 -9.34 -5.61 -6.55
C TYR A 31 -8.42 -4.78 -5.64
N ARG A 32 -7.23 -4.41 -6.12
CA ARG A 32 -6.29 -3.59 -5.36
C ARG A 32 -6.85 -2.21 -5.06
N ASP A 33 -7.56 -1.58 -6.01
CA ASP A 33 -8.17 -0.27 -5.82
C ASP A 33 -9.24 -0.32 -4.73
N LYS A 34 -10.08 -1.37 -4.73
CA LYS A 34 -11.05 -1.61 -3.66
C LYS A 34 -10.37 -1.73 -2.29
N THR A 35 -9.35 -2.58 -2.17
CA THR A 35 -8.66 -2.80 -0.89
C THR A 35 -7.92 -1.55 -0.40
N VAL A 36 -7.28 -0.82 -1.32
CA VAL A 36 -6.56 0.43 -1.01
C VAL A 36 -7.51 1.52 -0.53
N ASN A 37 -8.71 1.64 -1.13
CA ASN A 37 -9.70 2.62 -0.70
C ASN A 37 -10.18 2.33 0.73
N VAL A 38 -10.47 1.06 1.05
CA VAL A 38 -10.84 0.67 2.42
C VAL A 38 -9.70 0.97 3.41
N PHE A 39 -8.46 0.70 3.02
CA PHE A 39 -7.30 1.05 3.85
C PHE A 39 -7.24 2.56 4.11
N LYS A 40 -7.27 3.39 3.06
CA LYS A 40 -7.27 4.86 3.18
C LYS A 40 -8.35 5.40 4.11
N GLU A 41 -9.59 4.94 3.91
CA GLU A 41 -10.75 5.38 4.69
C GLU A 41 -10.61 5.03 6.18
N LYS A 42 -9.93 3.93 6.50
CA LYS A 42 -9.81 3.41 7.87
C LYS A 42 -8.57 3.89 8.62
N THR A 43 -7.52 4.28 7.92
CA THR A 43 -6.21 4.57 8.54
C THR A 43 -5.70 5.99 8.30
N ASP A 44 -6.45 6.82 7.55
CA ASP A 44 -6.03 8.17 7.11
C ASP A 44 -4.61 8.20 6.49
N SER A 45 -4.22 7.07 5.89
CA SER A 45 -2.86 6.84 5.44
C SER A 45 -2.62 7.32 4.01
N ILE A 46 -1.36 7.64 3.73
CA ILE A 46 -0.94 8.05 2.38
C ILE A 46 -0.73 6.80 1.54
N VAL A 47 -1.30 6.77 0.33
CA VAL A 47 -1.04 5.69 -0.62
C VAL A 47 -0.43 6.25 -1.89
N LYS A 48 0.70 5.69 -2.29
CA LYS A 48 1.44 6.06 -3.50
C LYS A 48 1.41 4.88 -4.46
N VAL A 49 0.83 5.09 -5.63
CA VAL A 49 0.82 4.09 -6.70
C VAL A 49 2.15 4.17 -7.44
N ILE A 50 2.85 3.04 -7.52
CA ILE A 50 4.14 2.95 -8.21
C ILE A 50 3.91 2.21 -9.53
N PRO A 51 3.88 2.93 -10.67
CA PRO A 51 3.58 2.32 -11.96
C PRO A 51 4.66 1.31 -12.36
N ASP A 52 4.29 0.36 -13.21
CA ASP A 52 5.17 -0.66 -13.79
C ASP A 52 5.95 -1.47 -12.75
N THR A 53 5.32 -1.74 -11.61
CA THR A 53 5.88 -2.60 -10.56
C THR A 53 4.97 -3.78 -10.28
N THR A 54 5.60 -4.90 -9.96
CA THR A 54 4.99 -6.14 -9.50
C THR A 54 4.89 -6.11 -7.97
N HIS A 55 4.52 -7.23 -7.37
CA HIS A 55 4.59 -7.40 -5.91
C HIS A 55 6.02 -7.20 -5.36
N MET A 56 7.06 -7.32 -6.19
CA MET A 56 8.45 -7.07 -5.83
C MET A 56 8.86 -5.60 -6.04
N LEU A 57 8.07 -4.66 -5.50
CA LEU A 57 8.33 -3.20 -5.59
C LEU A 57 9.78 -2.80 -5.29
N HIS A 58 10.36 -3.41 -4.27
CA HIS A 58 11.74 -3.14 -3.82
C HIS A 58 12.81 -3.66 -4.78
N TRP A 59 12.47 -4.59 -5.68
CA TRP A 59 13.33 -5.07 -6.75
C TRP A 59 13.12 -4.27 -8.04
N ASP A 60 11.86 -3.97 -8.36
CA ASP A 60 11.49 -3.29 -9.60
C ASP A 60 11.94 -1.82 -9.61
N LYS A 61 11.77 -1.11 -8.47
CA LYS A 61 12.12 0.31 -8.30
C LYS A 61 12.73 0.58 -6.91
N PRO A 62 13.91 0.01 -6.60
CA PRO A 62 14.56 0.14 -5.29
C PRO A 62 14.76 1.59 -4.87
N GLU A 63 15.09 2.48 -5.80
CA GLU A 63 15.33 3.90 -5.56
C GLU A 63 14.10 4.61 -4.99
N ILE A 64 12.90 4.30 -5.49
CA ILE A 64 11.65 4.87 -4.98
C ILE A 64 11.41 4.39 -3.56
N VAL A 65 11.55 3.09 -3.31
CA VAL A 65 11.35 2.51 -1.98
C VAL A 65 12.31 3.12 -0.96
N ILE A 66 13.59 3.29 -1.32
CA ILE A 66 14.60 3.90 -0.45
C ILE A 66 14.25 5.35 -0.12
N VAL A 67 13.82 6.14 -1.12
CA VAL A 67 13.42 7.54 -0.90
C VAL A 67 12.23 7.63 0.04
N GLU A 68 11.22 6.78 -0.15
CA GLU A 68 10.03 6.77 0.69
C GLU A 68 10.34 6.36 2.15
N ILE A 69 11.22 5.38 2.35
CA ILE A 69 11.69 5.01 3.70
C ILE A 69 12.39 6.21 4.36
N LYS A 70 13.31 6.87 3.64
CA LYS A 70 14.02 8.04 4.19
C LYS A 70 13.06 9.15 4.58
N ASN A 71 12.11 9.48 3.70
CA ASN A 71 11.15 10.56 3.94
C ASN A 71 10.18 10.24 5.09
N ASN A 72 9.81 8.97 5.30
CA ASN A 72 8.87 8.58 6.35
C ASN A 72 9.52 8.38 7.73
N CYS A 73 10.84 8.17 7.78
CA CYS A 73 11.61 8.01 9.02
C CYS A 73 12.38 9.26 9.44
N SER A 74 12.20 10.38 8.74
CA SER A 74 12.76 11.69 9.09
C SER A 74 11.82 12.45 10.01
#